data_AF-A0A5P2DQ74-F1
#
_entry.id   AF-A0A5P2DQ74-F1
#
_cell.length_a   1.000
_cell.length_b   1.000
_cell.length_c   1.000
_cell.angle_alpha   90.00
_cell.angle_beta   90.00
_cell.angle_gamma   90.00
#
_symmetry.space_group_name_H-M   'P 1'
#
loop_
_entity.id
_entity.type
_entity.pdbx_description
1 polymer ?
#
loop_
_entity_poly.entity_id
_entity_poly.type
_entity_poly.pdbx_seq_one_letter_code
_entity_poly.pdbx_strand_id
1 'polypeptide(L)'
;MINEMTPDLPDAPGGCLPHGARAELSGTAWEKLPHVCAGLHGVPDTPDVLGAVLAADPARRVRAVGDLYRLLLHQEQVFAATAPAALVLACLLDDPRTLAEDRWERRAGVRSLRAELLNWLASFADLARLDVEDGVGTARDLAAARAARPMLHDRIADFCDDDDPLVREAALAASALLLADPALTSSVPRYAPAVREVLAVSADSYYRWIARERLAVWGEDVTGLVTAEEERRAALDRAGELAEDPFGQDQAQAIRWLEEQPEDTAAPEQLGRRREDRAAPVPATPHEPAPEPPVAALGSETGYRGPWRIARKEERAEWTFTPYVGVGPLHFGMTLEEITRVLGEGPAFSSYSHHGEDQQLDYADFTESGIRALFHDGRLGCVAADALTGPQVRLDAAPLTGCAPSHVEDWLVHRTTRPGSLAYSVAGDPVFADLGLAIRSQRAGDVVLTRPLFLLHAWLDLWHSLPSAEWNCS
;
A
#
# COMPACT_ATOMS: atom_id res chain seq x y z
N MET A 1 42.82 -44.83 17.23
CA MET A 1 41.99 -45.38 16.15
C MET A 1 40.57 -45.39 16.67
N ILE A 2 39.62 -44.57 16.25
CA ILE A 2 39.46 -43.70 15.07
C ILE A 2 38.76 -42.44 15.58
N ASN A 3 39.27 -41.27 15.20
CA ASN A 3 38.65 -39.98 15.48
C ASN A 3 37.55 -39.83 14.41
N GLU A 4 36.27 -39.88 14.79
CA GLU A 4 35.16 -39.60 13.88
C GLU A 4 35.18 -38.10 13.58
N MET A 5 35.69 -37.83 12.38
CA MET A 5 35.78 -36.52 11.77
C MET A 5 34.39 -36.23 11.19
N THR A 6 33.55 -35.54 11.96
CA THR A 6 32.35 -34.89 11.44
C THR A 6 32.78 -33.97 10.30
N PRO A 7 32.25 -34.11 9.07
CA PRO A 7 32.54 -33.14 8.05
C PRO A 7 31.79 -31.87 8.41
N ASP A 8 32.53 -30.82 8.79
CA ASP A 8 32.05 -29.45 8.74
C ASP A 8 31.51 -29.20 7.34
N LEU A 9 30.19 -29.20 7.20
CA LEU A 9 29.49 -28.63 6.07
C LEU A 9 29.92 -27.15 6.01
N PRO A 10 30.48 -26.67 4.90
CA PRO A 10 30.79 -25.26 4.79
C PRO A 10 29.48 -24.48 4.80
N ASP A 11 29.31 -23.60 5.78
CA ASP A 11 28.32 -22.53 5.74
C ASP A 11 28.38 -21.88 4.35
N ALA A 12 27.34 -22.10 3.56
CA ALA A 12 27.17 -21.44 2.28
C ALA A 12 27.18 -19.92 2.53
N PRO A 13 27.86 -19.11 1.70
CA PRO A 13 27.97 -17.68 1.93
C PRO A 13 26.56 -17.06 1.88
N GLY A 14 26.01 -16.81 3.08
CA GLY A 14 24.73 -16.15 3.27
C GLY A 14 24.79 -14.75 2.66
N GLY A 15 24.23 -14.60 1.46
CA GLY A 15 24.10 -13.31 0.79
C GLY A 15 24.23 -13.32 -0.74
N CYS A 16 24.63 -14.42 -1.39
CA CYS A 16 24.76 -14.43 -2.85
C CYS A 16 23.48 -14.90 -3.56
N LEU A 17 23.13 -14.25 -4.67
CA LEU A 17 22.06 -14.69 -5.57
C LEU A 17 22.44 -16.01 -6.27
N PRO A 18 21.46 -16.86 -6.63
CA PRO A 18 21.72 -18.07 -7.40
C PRO A 18 22.36 -17.72 -8.76
N HIS A 19 23.13 -18.66 -9.33
CA HIS A 19 23.96 -18.40 -10.52
C HIS A 19 23.16 -17.82 -11.70
N GLY A 20 21.97 -18.38 -11.98
CA GLY A 20 21.08 -17.89 -13.04
C GLY A 20 20.68 -16.43 -12.82
N ALA A 21 20.15 -16.12 -11.63
CA ALA A 21 19.76 -14.74 -11.30
C ALA A 21 20.95 -13.77 -11.31
N ARG A 22 22.13 -14.18 -10.83
CA ARG A 22 23.33 -13.34 -10.86
C ARG A 22 23.80 -13.06 -12.30
N ALA A 23 23.70 -14.04 -13.19
CA ALA A 23 24.05 -13.88 -14.59
C ALA A 23 23.09 -12.90 -15.29
N GLU A 24 21.78 -13.05 -15.10
CA GLU A 24 20.77 -12.12 -15.62
C GLU A 24 20.95 -10.69 -15.05
N LEU A 25 21.19 -10.59 -13.74
CA LEU A 25 21.43 -9.32 -13.07
C LEU A 25 22.68 -8.61 -13.62
N SER A 26 23.78 -9.35 -13.81
CA SER A 26 25.06 -8.76 -14.27
C SER A 26 25.09 -8.50 -15.77
N GLY A 27 24.28 -9.23 -16.55
CA GLY A 27 24.18 -9.06 -18.00
C GLY A 27 23.29 -7.89 -18.43
N THR A 28 22.56 -7.29 -17.50
CA THR A 28 21.60 -6.21 -17.76
C THR A 28 22.22 -4.84 -17.50
N ALA A 29 22.07 -3.91 -18.45
CA ALA A 29 22.54 -2.54 -18.36
C ALA A 29 21.56 -1.65 -17.58
N TRP A 30 21.43 -1.90 -16.27
CA TRP A 30 20.45 -1.27 -15.38
C TRP A 30 20.54 0.26 -15.34
N GLU A 31 21.71 0.83 -15.58
CA GLU A 31 21.91 2.28 -15.63
C GLU A 31 21.13 2.98 -16.76
N LYS A 32 20.63 2.20 -17.73
CA LYS A 32 19.80 2.67 -18.85
C LYS A 32 18.33 2.31 -18.72
N LEU A 33 17.95 1.67 -17.62
CA LEU A 33 16.63 1.11 -17.38
C LEU A 33 16.03 1.75 -16.12
N PRO A 34 15.48 2.95 -16.23
CA PRO A 34 14.86 3.59 -15.08
C PRO A 34 13.59 2.84 -14.66
N HIS A 35 13.36 2.78 -13.35
CA HIS A 35 12.05 2.56 -12.75
C HIS A 35 11.42 3.94 -12.39
N VAL A 36 10.22 3.96 -11.80
CA VAL A 36 9.42 5.19 -11.59
C VAL A 36 10.15 6.33 -10.85
N CYS A 37 11.07 5.99 -9.95
CA CYS A 37 11.80 6.92 -9.08
C CYS A 37 13.31 6.90 -9.34
N ALA A 38 13.76 6.40 -10.49
CA ALA A 38 15.19 6.27 -10.77
C ALA A 38 15.89 7.63 -10.72
N GLY A 39 17.02 7.69 -9.99
CA GLY A 39 17.80 8.92 -9.80
C GLY A 39 17.33 9.82 -8.66
N LEU A 40 16.26 9.46 -7.94
CA LEU A 40 15.87 10.16 -6.71
C LEU A 40 16.75 9.73 -5.52
N HIS A 41 17.15 10.70 -4.70
CA HIS A 41 18.01 10.43 -3.55
C HIS A 41 17.30 9.55 -2.50
N GLY A 42 17.97 8.50 -2.04
CA GLY A 42 17.45 7.60 -1.00
C GLY A 42 16.50 6.52 -1.51
N VAL A 43 16.25 6.45 -2.83
CA VAL A 43 15.52 5.35 -3.46
C VAL A 43 16.53 4.29 -3.90
N PRO A 44 16.33 3.00 -3.54
CA PRO A 44 17.23 1.94 -3.97
C PRO A 44 17.13 1.71 -5.47
N ASP A 45 18.27 1.46 -6.12
CA ASP A 45 18.29 1.07 -7.53
C ASP A 45 17.75 -0.36 -7.70
N THR A 46 17.21 -0.68 -8.88
CA THR A 46 16.62 -2.00 -9.17
C THR A 46 17.53 -3.18 -8.79
N PRO A 47 18.85 -3.17 -9.07
CA PRO A 47 19.73 -4.28 -8.67
C PRO A 47 19.83 -4.48 -7.16
N ASP A 48 19.79 -3.39 -6.39
CA ASP A 48 19.86 -3.45 -4.92
C ASP A 48 18.57 -4.05 -4.34
N VAL A 49 17.42 -3.67 -4.90
CA VAL A 49 16.11 -4.27 -4.56
C VAL A 49 16.13 -5.77 -4.86
N LEU A 50 16.52 -6.16 -6.08
CA LEU A 50 16.59 -7.57 -6.50
C LEU A 50 17.57 -8.38 -5.65
N GLY A 51 18.71 -7.80 -5.28
CA GLY A 51 19.69 -8.44 -4.38
C GLY A 51 19.16 -8.63 -2.96
N ALA A 52 18.25 -7.78 -2.50
CA ALA A 52 17.66 -7.83 -1.17
C ALA A 52 16.47 -8.80 -1.04
N VAL A 53 15.89 -9.28 -2.15
CA VAL A 53 14.76 -10.24 -2.13
C VAL A 53 15.10 -11.53 -1.36
N LEU A 54 16.33 -12.02 -1.48
CA LEU A 54 16.79 -13.22 -0.74
C LEU A 54 17.60 -12.88 0.51
N ALA A 55 17.40 -11.69 1.09
CA ALA A 55 18.05 -11.30 2.33
C ALA A 55 17.67 -12.26 3.48
N ALA A 56 18.66 -12.57 4.32
CA ALA A 56 18.44 -13.38 5.52
C ALA A 56 17.55 -12.66 6.55
N ASP A 57 17.67 -11.32 6.63
CA ASP A 57 16.80 -10.48 7.46
C ASP A 57 15.38 -10.39 6.85
N PRO A 58 14.35 -10.89 7.56
CA PRO A 58 12.95 -10.83 7.09
C PRO A 58 12.48 -9.41 6.82
N ALA A 59 12.87 -8.43 7.65
CA ALA A 59 12.42 -7.05 7.47
C ALA A 59 12.97 -6.43 6.18
N ARG A 60 14.23 -6.74 5.85
CA ARG A 60 14.85 -6.33 4.59
C ARG A 60 14.21 -7.01 3.39
N ARG A 61 13.87 -8.30 3.52
CA ARG A 61 13.19 -9.07 2.46
C ARG A 61 11.79 -8.53 2.18
N VAL A 62 10.97 -8.31 3.22
CA VAL A 62 9.62 -7.74 3.09
C VAL A 62 9.68 -6.37 2.42
N ARG A 63 10.58 -5.49 2.87
CA ARG A 63 10.80 -4.18 2.22
C ARG A 63 11.20 -4.32 0.76
N ALA A 64 12.09 -5.25 0.42
CA ALA A 64 12.51 -5.46 -0.96
C ALA A 64 11.33 -5.90 -1.86
N VAL A 65 10.47 -6.79 -1.37
CA VAL A 65 9.26 -7.20 -2.11
C VAL A 65 8.26 -6.04 -2.24
N GLY A 66 8.08 -5.25 -1.19
CA GLY A 66 7.30 -4.00 -1.26
C GLY A 66 7.84 -3.04 -2.33
N ASP A 67 9.17 -2.85 -2.37
CA ASP A 67 9.85 -2.04 -3.38
C ASP A 67 9.68 -2.59 -4.81
N LEU A 68 9.61 -3.91 -5.01
CA LEU A 68 9.29 -4.47 -6.33
C LEU A 68 7.93 -4.00 -6.84
N TYR A 69 6.91 -3.94 -5.98
CA TYR A 69 5.60 -3.43 -6.38
C TYR A 69 5.62 -1.92 -6.53
N ARG A 70 6.16 -1.22 -5.54
CA ARG A 70 6.17 0.24 -5.44
C ARG A 70 6.97 0.92 -6.55
N LEU A 71 8.09 0.30 -6.98
CA LEU A 71 9.02 0.91 -7.93
C LEU A 71 8.87 0.37 -9.35
N LEU A 72 8.59 -0.93 -9.51
CA LEU A 72 8.61 -1.59 -10.82
C LEU A 72 7.20 -1.85 -11.39
N LEU A 73 6.16 -1.76 -10.57
CA LEU A 73 4.75 -1.90 -10.96
C LEU A 73 3.89 -0.75 -10.39
N HIS A 74 4.50 0.43 -10.22
CA HIS A 74 3.84 1.61 -9.64
C HIS A 74 2.57 1.97 -10.43
N GLN A 75 1.45 2.14 -9.71
CA GLN A 75 0.14 2.47 -10.31
C GLN A 75 -0.21 1.61 -11.52
N GLU A 76 0.09 0.30 -11.46
CA GLU A 76 -0.25 -0.64 -12.54
C GLU A 76 0.42 -0.28 -13.89
N GLN A 77 1.63 0.28 -13.84
CA GLN A 77 2.43 0.58 -15.02
C GLN A 77 3.72 -0.25 -15.07
N VAL A 78 4.16 -0.57 -16.29
CA VAL A 78 5.49 -1.15 -16.55
C VAL A 78 6.50 -0.07 -16.93
N PHE A 79 7.72 -0.25 -16.46
CA PHE A 79 8.87 0.61 -16.72
C PHE A 79 9.96 -0.16 -17.45
N ALA A 80 10.98 0.55 -17.95
CA ALA A 80 12.10 -0.06 -18.67
C ALA A 80 12.81 -1.16 -17.84
N ALA A 81 12.86 -1.00 -16.51
CA ALA A 81 13.45 -1.98 -15.59
C ALA A 81 12.56 -3.21 -15.32
N THR A 82 11.26 -3.13 -15.58
CA THR A 82 10.29 -4.12 -15.09
C THR A 82 10.47 -5.48 -15.76
N ALA A 83 10.60 -5.52 -17.09
CA ALA A 83 10.76 -6.79 -17.81
C ALA A 83 12.07 -7.53 -17.44
N PRO A 84 13.24 -6.87 -17.40
CA PRO A 84 14.47 -7.52 -16.92
C PRO A 84 14.38 -7.96 -15.46
N ALA A 85 13.72 -7.19 -14.58
CA ALA A 85 13.51 -7.59 -13.20
C ALA A 85 12.66 -8.86 -13.10
N ALA A 86 11.60 -9.00 -13.89
CA ALA A 86 10.78 -10.20 -13.96
C ALA A 86 11.62 -11.45 -14.30
N LEU A 87 12.56 -11.34 -15.24
CA LEU A 87 13.45 -12.44 -15.63
C LEU A 87 14.41 -12.84 -14.49
N VAL A 88 14.93 -11.87 -13.75
CA VAL A 88 15.75 -12.14 -12.56
C VAL A 88 14.92 -12.84 -11.48
N LEU A 89 13.72 -12.33 -11.18
CA LEU A 89 12.83 -12.93 -10.17
C LEU A 89 12.42 -14.35 -10.51
N ALA A 90 12.13 -14.64 -11.79
CA ALA A 90 11.86 -16.00 -12.24
C ALA A 90 13.04 -16.95 -11.98
N CYS A 91 14.28 -16.46 -12.07
CA CYS A 91 15.47 -17.24 -11.72
C CYS A 91 15.67 -17.43 -10.21
N LEU A 92 14.91 -16.75 -9.34
CA LEU A 92 14.95 -16.92 -7.90
C LEU A 92 13.99 -18.02 -7.41
N LEU A 93 12.96 -18.37 -8.19
CA LEU A 93 11.88 -19.28 -7.75
C LEU A 93 12.39 -20.65 -7.27
N ASP A 94 13.43 -21.17 -7.90
CA ASP A 94 14.08 -22.45 -7.55
C ASP A 94 14.93 -22.38 -6.27
N ASP A 95 15.24 -21.18 -5.76
CA ASP A 95 16.08 -21.03 -4.58
C ASP A 95 15.30 -21.46 -3.32
N PRO A 96 15.83 -22.37 -2.47
CA PRO A 96 15.12 -22.85 -1.29
C PRO A 96 14.80 -21.75 -0.29
N ARG A 97 15.52 -20.61 -0.30
CA ARG A 97 15.20 -19.46 0.56
C ARG A 97 13.85 -18.84 0.22
N THR A 98 13.30 -19.09 -0.97
CA THR A 98 11.95 -18.65 -1.34
C THR A 98 10.84 -19.43 -0.60
N LEU A 99 11.17 -20.51 0.11
CA LEU A 99 10.24 -21.21 0.99
C LEU A 99 9.96 -20.45 2.30
N ALA A 100 10.73 -19.40 2.62
CA ALA A 100 10.49 -18.61 3.82
C ALA A 100 9.11 -17.96 3.78
N GLU A 101 8.34 -18.12 4.86
CA GLU A 101 7.02 -17.52 5.02
C GLU A 101 7.10 -16.16 5.71
N ASP A 102 6.38 -15.18 5.19
CA ASP A 102 6.20 -13.86 5.80
C ASP A 102 4.78 -13.33 5.53
N ARG A 103 4.44 -12.19 6.16
CA ARG A 103 3.29 -11.36 5.80
C ARG A 103 3.74 -10.29 4.82
N TRP A 104 3.02 -10.15 3.71
CA TRP A 104 3.35 -9.23 2.62
C TRP A 104 2.33 -8.10 2.55
N GLU A 105 2.78 -6.89 2.21
CA GLU A 105 1.96 -5.67 2.31
C GLU A 105 0.80 -5.61 1.30
N ARG A 106 0.95 -6.23 0.12
CA ARG A 106 -0.04 -6.09 -0.96
C ARG A 106 -1.28 -6.98 -0.79
N ARG A 107 -1.14 -8.11 -0.10
CA ARG A 107 -2.18 -9.13 0.01
C ARG A 107 -2.25 -9.67 1.44
N ALA A 108 -3.45 -9.83 1.96
CA ALA A 108 -3.65 -10.35 3.31
C ALA A 108 -3.12 -11.78 3.47
N GLY A 109 -2.72 -12.13 4.70
CA GLY A 109 -2.30 -13.49 5.06
C GLY A 109 -0.78 -13.74 5.03
N VAL A 110 -0.40 -14.95 5.48
CA VAL A 110 0.98 -15.44 5.49
C VAL A 110 1.15 -16.39 4.31
N ARG A 111 2.23 -16.23 3.55
CA ARG A 111 2.57 -17.12 2.44
C ARG A 111 4.09 -17.16 2.23
N SER A 112 4.55 -18.20 1.54
CA SER A 112 5.95 -18.30 1.14
C SER A 112 6.37 -17.15 0.22
N LEU A 113 7.62 -16.72 0.30
CA LEU A 113 8.20 -15.75 -0.62
C LEU A 113 8.01 -16.19 -2.07
N ARG A 114 8.10 -17.50 -2.35
CA ARG A 114 7.85 -18.04 -3.68
C ARG A 114 6.45 -17.71 -4.20
N ALA A 115 5.42 -17.94 -3.39
CA ALA A 115 4.04 -17.59 -3.76
C ALA A 115 3.90 -16.08 -4.00
N GLU A 116 4.57 -15.25 -3.19
CA GLU A 116 4.53 -13.80 -3.37
C GLU A 116 5.28 -13.33 -4.64
N LEU A 117 6.43 -13.92 -4.96
CA LEU A 117 7.13 -13.63 -6.21
C LEU A 117 6.32 -14.05 -7.43
N LEU A 118 5.62 -15.18 -7.37
CA LEU A 118 4.69 -15.61 -8.41
C LEU A 118 3.50 -14.65 -8.52
N ASN A 119 3.01 -14.09 -7.41
CA ASN A 119 1.99 -13.03 -7.44
C ASN A 119 2.49 -11.76 -8.11
N TRP A 120 3.74 -11.37 -7.84
CA TRP A 120 4.36 -10.25 -8.53
C TRP A 120 4.45 -10.51 -10.04
N LEU A 121 4.86 -11.73 -10.43
CA LEU A 121 4.94 -12.16 -11.83
C LEU A 121 3.55 -12.22 -12.49
N ALA A 122 2.50 -12.60 -11.76
CA ALA A 122 1.13 -12.54 -12.24
C ALA A 122 0.69 -11.10 -12.50
N SER A 123 0.93 -10.17 -11.56
CA SER A 123 0.65 -8.74 -11.79
C SER A 123 1.41 -8.19 -12.99
N PHE A 124 2.69 -8.54 -13.14
CA PHE A 124 3.47 -8.17 -14.32
C PHE A 124 2.86 -8.74 -15.62
N ALA A 125 2.47 -10.01 -15.64
CA ALA A 125 1.88 -10.65 -16.80
C ALA A 125 0.53 -10.05 -17.19
N ASP A 126 -0.26 -9.62 -16.21
CA ASP A 126 -1.50 -8.88 -16.40
C ASP A 126 -1.24 -7.57 -17.15
N LEU A 127 -0.29 -6.75 -16.67
CA LEU A 127 0.07 -5.51 -17.35
C LEU A 127 0.68 -5.73 -18.72
N ALA A 128 1.50 -6.77 -18.89
CA ALA A 128 2.15 -7.07 -20.16
C ALA A 128 1.15 -7.44 -21.27
N ARG A 129 -0.07 -7.87 -20.92
CA ARG A 129 -1.13 -8.23 -21.87
C ARG A 129 -1.90 -7.01 -22.40
N LEU A 130 -1.90 -5.91 -21.65
CA LEU A 130 -2.59 -4.67 -21.96
C LEU A 130 -1.81 -3.85 -23.00
N ASP A 131 -2.48 -2.92 -23.68
CA ASP A 131 -1.95 -2.07 -24.74
C ASP A 131 -1.59 -0.66 -24.24
N VAL A 132 -0.87 0.10 -25.09
CA VAL A 132 -0.43 1.47 -24.76
C VAL A 132 -1.64 2.38 -24.46
N GLU A 133 -2.77 2.12 -25.11
CA GLU A 133 -4.03 2.85 -24.92
C GLU A 133 -4.61 2.69 -23.50
N ASP A 134 -4.24 1.61 -22.80
CA ASP A 134 -4.64 1.35 -21.42
C ASP A 134 -3.79 2.15 -20.40
N GLY A 135 -2.81 2.95 -20.86
CA GLY A 135 -2.00 3.80 -19.99
C GLY A 135 -0.96 3.05 -19.13
N VAL A 136 -0.73 1.76 -19.40
CA VAL A 136 0.08 0.87 -18.56
C VAL A 136 1.59 0.91 -18.83
N GLY A 137 2.06 1.80 -19.72
CA GLY A 137 3.49 1.97 -20.00
C GLY A 137 3.77 2.41 -21.42
N THR A 138 5.05 2.66 -21.73
CA THR A 138 5.45 3.06 -23.09
C THR A 138 5.39 1.88 -24.05
N ALA A 139 5.21 2.15 -25.35
CA ALA A 139 5.24 1.11 -26.39
C ALA A 139 6.53 0.26 -26.34
N ARG A 140 7.67 0.88 -25.99
CA ARG A 140 8.96 0.20 -25.84
C ARG A 140 8.96 -0.75 -24.65
N ASP A 141 8.49 -0.30 -23.50
CA ASP A 141 8.53 -1.07 -22.26
C ASP A 141 7.54 -2.23 -22.31
N LEU A 142 6.34 -1.99 -22.87
CA LEU A 142 5.37 -3.04 -23.15
C LEU A 142 5.94 -4.07 -24.15
N ALA A 143 6.57 -3.64 -25.24
CA ALA A 143 7.20 -4.59 -26.17
C ALA A 143 8.26 -5.47 -25.49
N ALA A 144 9.07 -4.90 -24.59
CA ALA A 144 10.02 -5.66 -23.78
C ALA A 144 9.32 -6.63 -22.81
N ALA A 145 8.24 -6.19 -22.16
CA ALA A 145 7.46 -7.02 -21.26
C ALA A 145 6.83 -8.22 -21.99
N ARG A 146 6.32 -8.00 -23.20
CA ARG A 146 5.77 -9.05 -24.06
C ARG A 146 6.83 -10.05 -24.50
N ALA A 147 8.00 -9.56 -24.90
CA ALA A 147 9.11 -10.42 -25.30
C ALA A 147 9.62 -11.35 -24.17
N ALA A 148 9.42 -10.97 -22.90
CA ALA A 148 9.80 -11.80 -21.76
C ALA A 148 8.84 -12.97 -21.48
N ARG A 149 7.60 -12.93 -21.99
CA ARG A 149 6.54 -13.88 -21.56
C ARG A 149 6.87 -15.35 -21.80
N PRO A 150 7.41 -15.78 -22.97
CA PRO A 150 7.74 -17.19 -23.18
C PRO A 150 8.77 -17.72 -22.18
N MET A 151 9.83 -16.95 -21.92
CA MET A 151 10.87 -17.35 -20.98
C MET A 151 10.36 -17.40 -19.53
N LEU A 152 9.46 -16.49 -19.15
CA LEU A 152 8.81 -16.53 -17.85
C LEU A 152 7.92 -17.76 -17.72
N HIS A 153 7.11 -18.07 -18.73
CA HIS A 153 6.23 -19.24 -18.71
C HIS A 153 7.04 -20.53 -18.54
N ASP A 154 8.15 -20.69 -19.26
CA ASP A 154 9.01 -21.87 -19.15
C ASP A 154 9.57 -22.05 -17.72
N ARG A 155 9.85 -20.96 -17.00
CA ARG A 155 10.35 -20.99 -15.62
C ARG A 155 9.25 -21.21 -14.58
N ILE A 156 8.03 -20.79 -14.87
CA ILE A 156 6.90 -20.88 -13.93
C ILE A 156 6.17 -22.23 -14.06
N ALA A 157 6.25 -22.88 -15.24
CA ALA A 157 5.51 -24.09 -15.56
C ALA A 157 5.65 -25.20 -14.50
N ASP A 158 6.85 -25.39 -13.95
CA ASP A 158 7.12 -26.43 -12.94
C ASP A 158 6.38 -26.19 -11.61
N PHE A 159 6.04 -24.93 -11.30
CA PHE A 159 5.31 -24.56 -10.08
C PHE A 159 3.79 -24.66 -10.21
N CYS A 160 3.27 -24.89 -11.42
CA CYS A 160 1.82 -25.04 -11.66
C CYS A 160 1.24 -26.35 -11.10
N ASP A 161 2.12 -27.29 -10.72
CA ASP A 161 1.78 -28.57 -10.10
C ASP A 161 2.43 -28.69 -8.69
N ASP A 162 2.83 -27.57 -8.06
CA ASP A 162 3.50 -27.57 -6.75
C ASP A 162 2.57 -28.13 -5.65
N ASP A 163 3.16 -28.77 -4.63
CA ASP A 163 2.43 -29.33 -3.49
C ASP A 163 1.82 -28.22 -2.62
N ASP A 164 2.50 -27.07 -2.48
CA ASP A 164 1.98 -25.90 -1.77
C ASP A 164 0.82 -25.27 -2.59
N PRO A 165 -0.42 -25.27 -2.07
CA PRO A 165 -1.57 -24.74 -2.78
C PRO A 165 -1.42 -23.26 -3.15
N LEU A 166 -0.76 -22.45 -2.32
CA LEU A 166 -0.60 -21.01 -2.59
C LEU A 166 0.41 -20.76 -3.72
N VAL A 167 1.48 -21.56 -3.78
CA VAL A 167 2.45 -21.53 -4.88
C VAL A 167 1.77 -22.00 -6.18
N ARG A 168 1.03 -23.11 -6.11
CA ARG A 168 0.30 -23.66 -7.26
C ARG A 168 -0.72 -22.66 -7.83
N GLU A 169 -1.52 -22.04 -6.97
CA GLU A 169 -2.48 -21.00 -7.38
C GLU A 169 -1.78 -19.81 -8.04
N ALA A 170 -0.74 -19.26 -7.42
CA ALA A 170 0.00 -18.13 -7.96
C ALA A 170 0.69 -18.45 -9.31
N ALA A 171 1.25 -19.64 -9.44
CA ALA A 171 1.89 -20.11 -10.67
C ALA A 171 0.88 -20.31 -11.82
N LEU A 172 -0.28 -20.91 -11.51
CA LEU A 172 -1.38 -21.05 -12.48
C LEU A 172 -1.90 -19.68 -12.91
N ALA A 173 -2.06 -18.74 -11.98
CA ALA A 173 -2.50 -17.38 -12.28
C ALA A 173 -1.52 -16.65 -13.22
N ALA A 174 -0.22 -16.68 -12.89
CA ALA A 174 0.82 -16.10 -13.73
C ALA A 174 0.86 -16.76 -15.11
N SER A 175 0.84 -18.09 -15.17
CA SER A 175 0.85 -18.83 -16.43
C SER A 175 -0.36 -18.48 -17.30
N ALA A 176 -1.57 -18.47 -16.72
CA ALA A 176 -2.80 -18.18 -17.45
C ALA A 176 -2.77 -16.78 -18.12
N LEU A 177 -2.17 -15.78 -17.46
CA LEU A 177 -1.97 -14.44 -18.01
C LEU A 177 -0.88 -14.43 -19.08
N LEU A 178 0.24 -15.12 -18.87
CA LEU A 178 1.34 -15.22 -19.86
C LEU A 178 0.89 -15.86 -21.18
N LEU A 179 -0.07 -16.80 -21.14
CA LEU A 179 -0.70 -17.44 -22.31
C LEU A 179 -1.49 -16.46 -23.20
N ALA A 180 -1.60 -15.17 -22.85
CA ALA A 180 -1.99 -14.12 -23.78
C ALA A 180 -0.96 -13.92 -24.91
N ASP A 181 0.24 -14.52 -24.81
CA ASP A 181 1.22 -14.54 -25.90
C ASP A 181 0.79 -15.53 -27.00
N PRO A 182 0.75 -15.10 -28.29
CA PRO A 182 0.45 -15.99 -29.40
C PRO A 182 1.38 -17.21 -29.49
N ALA A 183 2.65 -17.09 -29.09
CA ALA A 183 3.61 -18.20 -29.12
C ALA A 183 3.27 -19.30 -28.12
N LEU A 184 2.51 -18.98 -27.06
CA LEU A 184 2.15 -19.91 -26.00
C LEU A 184 0.72 -20.47 -26.15
N THR A 185 -0.02 -20.07 -27.18
CA THR A 185 -1.43 -20.48 -27.35
C THR A 185 -1.61 -22.00 -27.45
N SER A 186 -0.62 -22.73 -27.96
CA SER A 186 -0.63 -24.20 -28.01
C SER A 186 -0.66 -24.87 -26.64
N SER A 187 -0.24 -24.16 -25.58
CA SER A 187 -0.26 -24.64 -24.19
C SER A 187 -1.61 -24.48 -23.51
N VAL A 188 -2.55 -23.71 -24.07
CA VAL A 188 -3.87 -23.44 -23.45
C VAL A 188 -4.62 -24.72 -23.03
N PRO A 189 -4.72 -25.78 -23.86
CA PRO A 189 -5.43 -27.00 -23.47
C PRO A 189 -4.83 -27.71 -22.24
N ARG A 190 -3.55 -27.50 -21.94
CA ARG A 190 -2.89 -28.05 -20.74
C ARG A 190 -3.35 -27.34 -19.47
N TYR A 191 -3.52 -26.02 -19.51
CA TYR A 191 -3.77 -25.21 -18.32
C TYR A 191 -5.26 -24.90 -18.07
N ALA A 192 -6.10 -24.88 -19.10
CA ALA A 192 -7.52 -24.53 -18.96
C ALA A 192 -8.27 -25.37 -17.91
N PRO A 193 -8.08 -26.71 -17.81
CA PRO A 193 -8.71 -27.51 -16.74
C PRO A 193 -8.24 -27.07 -15.34
N ALA A 194 -6.94 -26.91 -15.14
CA ALA A 194 -6.38 -26.52 -13.84
C ALA A 194 -6.81 -25.10 -13.43
N VAL A 195 -6.86 -24.15 -14.37
CA VAL A 195 -7.37 -22.79 -14.12
C VAL A 195 -8.83 -22.83 -13.66
N ARG A 196 -9.66 -23.66 -14.28
CA ARG A 196 -11.07 -23.83 -13.87
C ARG A 196 -11.19 -24.51 -12.51
N GLU A 197 -10.47 -25.60 -12.28
CA GLU A 197 -10.61 -26.42 -11.08
C GLU A 197 -9.99 -25.76 -9.84
N VAL A 198 -8.93 -24.97 -10.03
CA VAL A 198 -8.17 -24.37 -8.93
C VAL A 198 -8.51 -22.89 -8.77
N LEU A 199 -8.30 -22.06 -9.81
CA LEU A 199 -8.42 -20.60 -9.66
C LEU A 199 -9.87 -20.13 -9.54
N ALA A 200 -10.81 -20.76 -10.24
CA ALA A 200 -12.21 -20.33 -10.22
C ALA A 200 -12.91 -20.54 -8.86
N VAL A 201 -12.36 -21.40 -8.01
CA VAL A 201 -12.84 -21.67 -6.65
C VAL A 201 -11.91 -21.14 -5.56
N SER A 202 -10.84 -20.41 -5.93
CA SER A 202 -9.89 -19.86 -4.97
C SER A 202 -10.57 -18.89 -4.00
N ALA A 203 -10.02 -18.81 -2.79
CA ALA A 203 -10.36 -17.78 -1.80
C ALA A 203 -10.07 -16.36 -2.33
N ASP A 204 -9.03 -16.22 -3.14
CA ASP A 204 -8.55 -14.96 -3.70
C ASP A 204 -9.46 -14.50 -4.87
N SER A 205 -10.11 -13.34 -4.73
CA SER A 205 -11.02 -12.83 -5.76
C SER A 205 -10.32 -12.43 -7.05
N TYR A 206 -9.04 -12.04 -6.99
CA TYR A 206 -8.25 -11.72 -8.17
C TYR A 206 -7.97 -12.99 -8.97
N TYR A 207 -7.65 -14.12 -8.32
CA TYR A 207 -7.53 -15.40 -9.02
C TYR A 207 -8.84 -15.86 -9.66
N ARG A 208 -9.98 -15.69 -8.97
CA ARG A 208 -11.30 -15.99 -9.57
C ARG A 208 -11.60 -15.08 -10.77
N TRP A 209 -11.20 -13.81 -10.72
CA TRP A 209 -11.30 -12.90 -11.86
C TRP A 209 -10.40 -13.36 -13.03
N ILE A 210 -9.13 -13.68 -12.78
CA ILE A 210 -8.21 -14.24 -13.79
C ILE A 210 -8.83 -15.47 -14.43
N ALA A 211 -9.37 -16.41 -13.64
CA ALA A 211 -9.99 -17.62 -14.15
C ALA A 211 -11.11 -17.31 -15.14
N ARG A 212 -12.04 -16.42 -14.77
CA ARG A 212 -13.16 -16.02 -15.63
C ARG A 212 -12.69 -15.32 -16.90
N GLU A 213 -11.75 -14.37 -16.79
CA GLU A 213 -11.23 -13.63 -17.94
C GLU A 213 -10.50 -14.55 -18.91
N ARG A 214 -9.55 -15.36 -18.42
CA ARG A 214 -8.73 -16.25 -19.26
C ARG A 214 -9.57 -17.34 -19.92
N LEU A 215 -10.44 -18.00 -19.17
CA LEU A 215 -11.32 -19.05 -19.72
C LEU A 215 -12.23 -18.47 -20.81
N ALA A 216 -12.84 -17.31 -20.59
CA ALA A 216 -13.68 -16.66 -21.60
C ALA A 216 -12.90 -16.37 -22.90
N VAL A 217 -11.67 -15.86 -22.78
CA VAL A 217 -10.78 -15.61 -23.94
C VAL A 217 -10.42 -16.90 -24.67
N TRP A 218 -10.29 -18.02 -23.97
CA TRP A 218 -10.03 -19.33 -24.58
C TRP A 218 -11.27 -20.02 -25.16
N GLY A 219 -12.43 -19.36 -25.10
CA GLY A 219 -13.69 -19.89 -25.66
C GLY A 219 -14.38 -20.92 -24.76
N GLU A 220 -13.98 -20.99 -23.50
CA GLU A 220 -14.58 -21.86 -22.49
C GLU A 220 -15.88 -21.24 -21.93
N ASP A 221 -16.88 -22.07 -21.59
CA ASP A 221 -18.09 -21.56 -20.92
C ASP A 221 -17.76 -21.13 -19.49
N VAL A 222 -18.06 -19.88 -19.19
CA VAL A 222 -17.86 -19.23 -17.89
C VAL A 222 -19.18 -18.78 -17.25
N THR A 223 -20.33 -19.07 -17.86
CA THR A 223 -21.65 -18.58 -17.40
C THR A 223 -21.90 -18.96 -15.93
N GLY A 224 -21.66 -20.23 -15.59
CA GLY A 224 -21.80 -20.71 -14.21
C GLY A 224 -20.83 -20.05 -13.23
N LEU A 225 -19.63 -19.67 -13.66
CA LEU A 225 -18.65 -18.98 -12.83
C LEU A 225 -19.05 -17.52 -12.57
N VAL A 226 -19.62 -16.84 -13.57
CA VAL A 226 -20.15 -15.48 -13.42
C VAL A 226 -21.33 -15.49 -12.45
N THR A 227 -22.30 -16.39 -12.63
CA THR A 227 -23.44 -16.53 -11.73
C THR A 227 -23.00 -16.83 -10.30
N ALA A 228 -22.04 -17.74 -10.10
CA ALA A 228 -21.52 -18.05 -8.77
C ALA A 228 -20.84 -16.85 -8.09
N GLU A 229 -20.10 -16.02 -8.83
CA GLU A 229 -19.47 -14.81 -8.27
C GLU A 229 -20.52 -13.74 -7.93
N GLU A 230 -21.54 -13.55 -8.77
CA GLU A 230 -22.66 -12.63 -8.49
C GLU A 230 -23.45 -13.07 -7.25
N GLU A 231 -23.76 -14.38 -7.14
CA GLU A 231 -24.43 -14.95 -5.97
C GLU A 231 -23.58 -14.78 -4.70
N ARG A 232 -22.26 -15.00 -4.80
CA ARG A 232 -21.32 -14.78 -3.70
C ARG A 232 -21.28 -13.32 -3.28
N ARG A 233 -21.18 -12.39 -4.23
CA ARG A 233 -21.20 -10.93 -3.96
C ARG A 233 -22.50 -10.52 -3.27
N ALA A 234 -23.64 -10.93 -3.82
CA ALA A 234 -24.94 -10.65 -3.22
C ALA A 234 -25.11 -11.27 -1.83
N ALA A 235 -24.53 -12.44 -1.57
CA ALA A 235 -24.53 -13.05 -0.24
C ALA A 235 -23.66 -12.26 0.76
N LEU A 236 -22.47 -11.81 0.33
CA LEU A 236 -21.60 -10.95 1.13
C LEU A 236 -22.25 -9.61 1.45
N ASP A 237 -22.87 -8.95 0.46
CA ASP A 237 -23.53 -7.66 0.65
C ASP A 237 -24.70 -7.78 1.62
N ARG A 238 -25.58 -8.79 1.44
CA ARG A 238 -26.68 -9.06 2.38
C ARG A 238 -26.19 -9.35 3.79
N ALA A 239 -25.13 -10.14 3.93
CA ALA A 239 -24.57 -10.43 5.24
C ALA A 239 -23.92 -9.18 5.87
N GLY A 240 -23.29 -8.32 5.06
CA GLY A 240 -22.76 -7.02 5.49
C GLY A 240 -23.86 -6.11 6.05
N GLU A 241 -24.95 -5.93 5.29
CA GLU A 241 -26.12 -5.14 5.71
C GLU A 241 -26.71 -5.66 7.03
N LEU A 242 -26.85 -6.98 7.17
CA LEU A 242 -27.34 -7.60 8.41
C LEU A 242 -26.37 -7.46 9.58
N ALA A 243 -25.06 -7.43 9.33
CA ALA A 243 -24.04 -7.25 10.37
C ALA A 243 -24.01 -5.80 10.89
N GLU A 244 -24.30 -4.83 10.03
CA GLU A 244 -24.33 -3.40 10.36
C GLU A 244 -25.59 -2.95 11.10
N ASP A 245 -26.68 -3.73 11.11
CA ASP A 245 -27.88 -3.45 11.90
C ASP A 245 -27.71 -3.92 13.37
N PRO A 246 -27.47 -2.99 14.34
CA PRO A 246 -27.25 -3.35 15.74
C PRO A 246 -28.51 -3.84 16.46
N PHE A 247 -29.68 -3.78 15.81
CA PHE A 247 -30.96 -4.23 16.35
C PHE A 247 -31.56 -5.40 15.56
N GLY A 248 -30.86 -5.88 14.53
CA GLY A 248 -31.31 -6.96 13.66
C GLY A 248 -31.26 -8.32 14.36
N GLN A 249 -32.34 -9.10 14.25
CA GLN A 249 -32.43 -10.44 14.86
C GLN A 249 -31.36 -11.41 14.33
N ASP A 250 -30.87 -11.18 13.10
CA ASP A 250 -29.92 -12.05 12.41
C ASP A 250 -28.46 -11.53 12.46
N GLN A 251 -28.20 -10.40 13.13
CA GLN A 251 -26.88 -9.74 13.16
C GLN A 251 -25.75 -10.68 13.61
N ALA A 252 -25.94 -11.37 14.73
CA ALA A 252 -24.94 -12.29 15.28
C ALA A 252 -24.71 -13.53 14.40
N GLN A 253 -25.67 -13.91 13.55
CA GLN A 253 -25.50 -14.99 12.58
C GLN A 253 -24.74 -14.49 11.35
N ALA A 254 -25.05 -13.27 10.89
CA ALA A 254 -24.37 -12.62 9.77
C ALA A 254 -22.88 -12.36 10.07
N ILE A 255 -22.55 -11.85 11.28
CA ILE A 255 -21.16 -11.67 11.72
C ILE A 255 -20.39 -12.99 11.67
N ARG A 256 -20.94 -14.06 12.26
CA ARG A 256 -20.30 -15.38 12.26
C ARG A 256 -20.11 -15.95 10.86
N TRP A 257 -21.12 -15.83 10.00
CA TRP A 257 -21.02 -16.28 8.61
C TRP A 257 -19.95 -15.52 7.83
N LEU A 258 -19.83 -14.19 8.04
CA LEU A 258 -18.78 -13.37 7.45
C LEU A 258 -17.38 -13.76 7.94
N GLU A 259 -17.23 -14.10 9.23
CA GLU A 259 -15.97 -14.59 9.81
C GLU A 259 -15.58 -15.99 9.31
N GLU A 260 -16.56 -16.80 8.91
CA GLU A 260 -16.35 -18.13 8.32
C GLU A 260 -16.00 -18.06 6.82
N GLN A 261 -16.22 -16.92 6.15
CA GLN A 261 -15.82 -16.77 4.75
C GLN A 261 -14.30 -16.79 4.63
N PRO A 262 -13.74 -17.48 3.62
CA PRO A 262 -12.31 -17.45 3.39
C PRO A 262 -11.86 -16.00 3.14
N GLU A 263 -10.82 -15.57 3.85
CA GLU A 263 -10.23 -14.23 3.72
C GLU A 263 -9.87 -14.01 2.24
N ASP A 264 -10.45 -12.96 1.63
CA ASP A 264 -10.10 -12.57 0.28
C ASP A 264 -8.71 -11.93 0.31
N THR A 265 -7.70 -12.68 -0.11
CA THR A 265 -6.30 -12.24 -0.04
C THR A 265 -5.98 -11.14 -1.03
N ALA A 266 -6.79 -10.94 -2.07
CA ALA A 266 -6.62 -9.85 -3.03
C ALA A 266 -7.39 -8.58 -2.68
N ALA A 267 -8.37 -8.67 -1.78
CA ALA A 267 -8.91 -7.47 -1.17
C ALA A 267 -7.79 -6.80 -0.37
N PRO A 268 -7.60 -5.47 -0.47
CA PRO A 268 -6.81 -4.74 0.51
C PRO A 268 -7.31 -5.17 1.88
N GLU A 269 -6.40 -5.46 2.84
CA GLU A 269 -6.83 -5.69 4.21
C GLU A 269 -7.76 -4.53 4.59
N GLN A 270 -9.06 -4.80 4.72
CA GLN A 270 -9.89 -3.97 5.58
C GLN A 270 -9.32 -4.22 6.96
N LEU A 271 -8.34 -3.39 7.33
CA LEU A 271 -7.77 -3.32 8.65
C LEU A 271 -8.95 -3.08 9.59
N GLY A 272 -9.46 -4.15 10.18
CA GLY A 272 -10.79 -4.15 10.78
C GLY A 272 -11.31 -5.53 11.15
N ARG A 273 -10.91 -6.60 10.45
CA ARG A 273 -11.28 -7.97 10.84
C ARG A 273 -10.13 -8.95 10.64
N ARG A 274 -9.30 -9.10 11.66
CA ARG A 274 -8.63 -10.39 11.91
C ARG A 274 -8.75 -10.75 13.38
N ARG A 275 -9.67 -11.68 13.62
CA ARG A 275 -9.65 -12.73 14.63
C ARG A 275 -8.65 -12.49 15.77
N GLU A 276 -9.12 -11.83 16.81
CA GLU A 276 -8.64 -12.08 18.16
C GLU A 276 -8.85 -13.57 18.44
N ASP A 277 -7.82 -14.39 18.27
CA ASP A 277 -7.64 -15.41 19.29
C ASP A 277 -6.21 -15.94 19.40
N ARG A 278 -5.85 -16.08 20.69
CA ARG A 278 -4.74 -16.84 21.25
C ARG A 278 -3.33 -16.22 21.22
N ALA A 279 -3.19 -15.08 21.90
CA ALA A 279 -2.09 -14.95 22.87
C ALA A 279 -2.65 -15.25 24.27
N ALA A 280 -2.09 -16.25 24.95
CA ALA A 280 -2.36 -16.48 26.37
C ALA A 280 -2.14 -15.18 27.17
N PRO A 281 -2.85 -14.96 28.29
CA PRO A 281 -2.68 -13.73 29.06
C PRO A 281 -1.26 -13.70 29.62
N VAL A 282 -0.41 -12.85 29.03
CA VAL A 282 0.75 -12.32 29.70
C VAL A 282 0.21 -11.46 30.85
N PRO A 283 0.66 -11.64 32.11
CA PRO A 283 0.15 -10.85 33.21
C PRO A 283 0.34 -9.37 32.91
N ALA A 284 -0.76 -8.62 32.93
CA ALA A 284 -0.74 -7.18 32.77
C ALA A 284 0.23 -6.58 33.81
N THR A 285 1.31 -5.98 33.32
CA THR A 285 2.05 -4.98 34.09
C THR A 285 1.09 -3.85 34.45
N PRO A 286 1.22 -3.23 35.64
CA PRO A 286 0.24 -2.26 36.13
C PRO A 286 0.11 -1.09 35.16
N HIS A 287 -1.13 -0.75 34.79
CA HIS A 287 -1.48 0.42 33.99
C HIS A 287 -0.79 1.68 34.55
N GLU A 288 0.08 2.30 33.74
CA GLU A 288 0.38 3.73 33.89
C GLU A 288 -0.92 4.52 33.69
N PRO A 289 -1.16 5.59 34.48
CA PRO A 289 -2.32 6.44 34.30
C PRO A 289 -2.32 7.06 32.90
N ALA A 290 -3.51 7.22 32.30
CA ALA A 290 -3.64 7.82 30.98
C ALA A 290 -2.95 9.21 30.94
N PRO A 291 -2.13 9.49 29.91
CA PRO A 291 -1.41 10.75 29.81
C PRO A 291 -2.37 11.94 29.76
N GLU A 292 -1.95 13.06 30.35
CA GLU A 292 -2.72 14.30 30.29
C GLU A 292 -2.86 14.78 28.84
N PRO A 293 -4.02 15.38 28.46
CA PRO A 293 -4.22 15.89 27.12
C PRO A 293 -3.22 17.00 26.80
N PRO A 294 -2.76 17.09 25.54
CA PRO A 294 -1.84 18.13 25.10
C PRO A 294 -2.43 19.53 25.32
N VAL A 295 -1.54 20.51 25.47
CA VAL A 295 -1.90 21.92 25.61
C VAL A 295 -1.33 22.70 24.43
N ALA A 296 -2.18 23.50 23.79
CA ALA A 296 -1.77 24.38 22.70
C ALA A 296 -0.81 25.46 23.21
N ALA A 297 0.21 25.78 22.42
CA ALA A 297 1.16 26.83 22.73
C ALA A 297 0.47 28.20 22.83
N LEU A 298 1.01 29.04 23.72
CA LEU A 298 0.54 30.42 23.85
C LEU A 298 0.87 31.19 22.57
N GLY A 299 -0.10 31.98 22.08
CA GLY A 299 0.11 32.86 20.94
C GLY A 299 1.07 34.01 21.26
N SER A 300 1.61 34.63 20.22
CA SER A 300 2.56 35.74 20.36
C SER A 300 1.93 37.00 20.98
N GLU A 301 2.78 37.83 21.60
CA GLU A 301 2.38 39.06 22.27
C GLU A 301 1.64 40.07 21.39
N THR A 302 0.92 40.98 22.08
CA THR A 302 0.46 42.32 21.67
C THR A 302 1.08 42.94 20.41
N GLY A 303 0.74 42.57 19.17
CA GLY A 303 1.25 43.29 17.99
C GLY A 303 2.61 42.85 17.46
N TYR A 304 3.12 41.68 17.87
CA TYR A 304 4.25 41.02 17.18
C TYR A 304 3.86 40.67 15.74
N ARG A 305 4.67 41.14 14.77
CA ARG A 305 4.46 40.93 13.31
C ARG A 305 5.64 40.23 12.63
N GLY A 306 6.47 39.52 13.39
CA GLY A 306 7.57 38.73 12.84
C GLY A 306 7.08 37.49 12.08
N PRO A 307 7.93 36.86 11.26
CA PRO A 307 7.57 35.67 10.48
C PRO A 307 7.22 34.45 11.36
N TRP A 308 7.62 34.46 12.63
CA TRP A 308 7.37 33.39 13.60
C TRP A 308 6.16 33.64 14.48
N ARG A 309 5.26 34.54 14.08
CA ARG A 309 4.08 34.91 14.86
C ARG A 309 3.13 33.71 14.98
N ILE A 310 2.82 33.31 16.21
CA ILE A 310 1.84 32.28 16.53
C ILE A 310 0.51 32.98 16.84
N ALA A 311 -0.55 32.61 16.11
CA ALA A 311 -1.91 33.07 16.34
C ALA A 311 -2.40 32.64 17.71
N ARG A 312 -3.09 33.56 18.39
CA ARG A 312 -3.64 33.33 19.72
C ARG A 312 -4.90 32.49 19.66
N LYS A 313 -5.31 31.96 20.81
CA LYS A 313 -6.51 31.14 20.93
C LYS A 313 -7.75 31.84 20.38
N GLU A 314 -7.91 33.13 20.67
CA GLU A 314 -9.04 33.94 20.21
C GLU A 314 -9.00 34.28 18.70
N GLU A 315 -7.86 34.06 18.04
CA GLU A 315 -7.67 34.30 16.61
C GLU A 315 -7.86 33.02 15.78
N ARG A 316 -7.83 31.84 16.43
CA ARG A 316 -7.97 30.56 15.76
C ARG A 316 -9.42 30.11 15.75
N ALA A 317 -9.88 29.65 14.58
CA ALA A 317 -11.13 28.89 14.51
C ALA A 317 -10.97 27.56 15.27
N GLU A 318 -12.01 27.13 15.97
CA GLU A 318 -12.03 25.84 16.68
C GLU A 318 -12.68 24.80 15.78
N TRP A 319 -11.91 23.79 15.37
CA TRP A 319 -12.34 22.74 14.44
C TRP A 319 -12.32 21.39 15.13
N THR A 320 -13.23 20.49 14.73
CA THR A 320 -13.24 19.10 15.19
C THR A 320 -12.75 18.20 14.08
N PHE A 321 -11.84 17.28 14.41
CA PHE A 321 -11.43 16.21 13.53
C PHE A 321 -12.26 14.97 13.80
N THR A 322 -12.91 14.44 12.76
CA THR A 322 -13.56 13.14 12.78
C THR A 322 -12.80 12.21 11.83
N PRO A 323 -12.09 11.18 12.34
CA PRO A 323 -11.28 10.27 11.53
C PRO A 323 -12.00 9.81 10.27
N TYR A 324 -11.32 9.98 9.12
CA TYR A 324 -11.78 9.64 7.77
C TYR A 324 -13.09 10.27 7.27
N VAL A 325 -13.73 11.11 8.06
CA VAL A 325 -14.93 11.86 7.66
C VAL A 325 -14.55 13.27 7.22
N GLY A 326 -13.81 14.00 8.04
CA GLY A 326 -13.47 15.38 7.75
C GLY A 326 -12.84 16.15 8.90
N VAL A 327 -12.52 17.41 8.63
CA VAL A 327 -11.87 18.34 9.57
C VAL A 327 -12.60 19.67 9.55
N GLY A 328 -13.20 20.02 10.69
CA GLY A 328 -13.99 21.24 10.82
C GLY A 328 -15.13 21.26 9.80
N PRO A 329 -15.23 22.29 8.95
CA PRO A 329 -16.30 22.37 7.95
C PRO A 329 -16.01 21.52 6.69
N LEU A 330 -14.79 21.00 6.52
CA LEU A 330 -14.35 20.25 5.35
C LEU A 330 -14.63 18.75 5.51
N HIS A 331 -15.08 18.10 4.44
CA HIS A 331 -15.22 16.65 4.36
C HIS A 331 -14.30 16.10 3.29
N PHE A 332 -13.69 14.94 3.55
CA PHE A 332 -12.87 14.28 2.53
C PHE A 332 -13.74 13.93 1.31
N GLY A 333 -13.17 14.03 0.11
CA GLY A 333 -13.88 13.85 -1.16
C GLY A 333 -14.46 15.13 -1.78
N MET A 334 -14.47 16.25 -1.05
CA MET A 334 -14.92 17.55 -1.57
C MET A 334 -14.05 18.06 -2.73
N THR A 335 -14.66 18.78 -3.67
CA THR A 335 -13.98 19.49 -4.75
C THR A 335 -13.49 20.87 -4.29
N LEU A 336 -12.59 21.50 -5.06
CA LEU A 336 -12.09 22.86 -4.74
C LEU A 336 -13.20 23.92 -4.65
N GLU A 337 -14.23 23.82 -5.49
CA GLU A 337 -15.38 24.73 -5.48
C GLU A 337 -16.21 24.57 -4.21
N GLU A 338 -16.43 23.33 -3.76
CA GLU A 338 -17.14 23.05 -2.52
C GLU A 338 -16.38 23.57 -1.30
N ILE A 339 -15.06 23.40 -1.27
CA ILE A 339 -14.19 23.94 -0.21
C ILE A 339 -14.28 25.47 -0.18
N THR A 340 -14.13 26.11 -1.34
CA THR A 340 -14.21 27.58 -1.46
C THR A 340 -15.54 28.12 -0.94
N ARG A 341 -16.64 27.44 -1.27
CA ARG A 341 -17.99 27.80 -0.81
C ARG A 341 -18.16 27.61 0.70
N VAL A 342 -17.59 26.54 1.25
CA VAL A 342 -17.72 26.19 2.67
C VAL A 342 -16.86 27.08 3.56
N LEU A 343 -15.64 27.40 3.14
CA LEU A 343 -14.76 28.32 3.85
C LEU A 343 -15.14 29.79 3.65
N GLY A 344 -15.82 30.10 2.55
CA GLY A 344 -16.10 31.48 2.14
C GLY A 344 -14.85 32.22 1.65
N GLU A 345 -13.77 31.48 1.37
CA GLU A 345 -12.45 31.96 0.97
C GLU A 345 -12.02 31.21 -0.30
N GLY A 346 -11.50 31.92 -1.30
CA GLY A 346 -10.86 31.29 -2.47
C GLY A 346 -9.38 30.99 -2.21
N PRO A 347 -8.79 29.99 -2.89
CA PRO A 347 -7.39 29.64 -2.66
C PRO A 347 -6.46 30.79 -3.04
N ALA A 348 -5.55 31.15 -2.13
CA ALA A 348 -4.51 32.15 -2.39
C ALA A 348 -3.45 31.62 -3.36
N PHE A 349 -3.23 30.31 -3.36
CA PHE A 349 -2.32 29.61 -4.27
C PHE A 349 -2.89 28.24 -4.61
N SER A 350 -2.70 27.77 -5.84
CA SER A 350 -3.05 26.43 -6.27
C SER A 350 -1.95 25.88 -7.15
N SER A 351 -1.58 24.63 -6.92
CA SER A 351 -0.57 23.90 -7.69
C SER A 351 -1.23 22.82 -8.51
N TYR A 352 -0.79 22.68 -9.75
CA TYR A 352 -1.29 21.70 -10.69
C TYR A 352 -0.11 20.91 -11.26
N SER A 353 -0.27 19.60 -11.34
CA SER A 353 0.60 18.72 -12.10
C SER A 353 0.00 18.48 -13.49
N HIS A 354 0.89 18.20 -14.45
CA HIS A 354 0.50 17.84 -15.80
C HIS A 354 0.65 16.32 -15.99
N HIS A 355 -0.46 15.64 -16.23
CA HIS A 355 -0.49 14.23 -16.61
C HIS A 355 -1.07 14.13 -18.03
N GLY A 356 -0.20 14.17 -19.04
CA GLY A 356 -0.62 14.18 -20.45
C GLY A 356 -1.21 15.54 -20.88
N GLU A 357 -2.41 15.52 -21.47
CA GLU A 357 -3.15 16.75 -21.81
C GLU A 357 -3.99 17.30 -20.63
N ASP A 358 -4.15 16.53 -19.56
CA ASP A 358 -4.96 16.89 -18.40
C ASP A 358 -4.14 17.59 -17.31
N GLN A 359 -4.74 18.63 -16.71
CA GLN A 359 -4.22 19.30 -15.52
C GLN A 359 -4.90 18.73 -14.28
N GLN A 360 -4.09 18.21 -13.36
CA GLN A 360 -4.58 17.70 -12.08
C GLN A 360 -4.22 18.69 -10.97
N LEU A 361 -5.20 19.07 -10.15
CA LEU A 361 -4.97 19.90 -8.97
C LEU A 361 -4.28 19.05 -7.90
N ASP A 362 -3.11 19.48 -7.44
CA ASP A 362 -2.33 18.77 -6.41
C ASP A 362 -2.68 19.31 -5.02
N TYR A 363 -2.61 20.63 -4.85
CA TYR A 363 -2.93 21.29 -3.59
C TYR A 363 -3.38 22.74 -3.77
N ALA A 364 -4.07 23.26 -2.77
CA ALA A 364 -4.49 24.64 -2.68
C ALA A 364 -4.30 25.20 -1.26
N ASP A 365 -3.78 26.42 -1.17
CA ASP A 365 -3.53 27.14 0.09
C ASP A 365 -4.64 28.13 0.38
N PHE A 366 -5.22 28.04 1.58
CA PHE A 366 -6.23 28.96 2.09
C PHE A 366 -5.61 29.73 3.26
N THR A 367 -5.13 30.93 2.96
CA THR A 367 -4.30 31.72 3.89
C THR A 367 -5.09 32.38 5.01
N GLU A 368 -6.36 32.73 4.80
CA GLU A 368 -7.21 33.29 5.86
C GLU A 368 -7.61 32.20 6.86
N SER A 369 -7.92 31.01 6.34
CA SER A 369 -8.20 29.82 7.13
C SER A 369 -6.94 29.16 7.72
N GLY A 370 -5.76 29.45 7.18
CA GLY A 370 -4.47 28.88 7.61
C GLY A 370 -4.38 27.36 7.38
N ILE A 371 -4.89 26.88 6.25
CA ILE A 371 -4.84 25.46 5.88
C ILE A 371 -4.31 25.25 4.46
N ARG A 372 -3.82 24.04 4.21
CA ARG A 372 -3.56 23.53 2.87
C ARG A 372 -4.44 22.31 2.62
N ALA A 373 -5.18 22.36 1.51
CA ALA A 373 -5.98 21.25 1.01
C ALA A 373 -5.21 20.53 -0.09
N LEU A 374 -5.16 19.21 -0.04
CA LEU A 374 -4.47 18.36 -1.01
C LEU A 374 -5.46 17.42 -1.69
N PHE A 375 -5.26 17.19 -2.98
CA PHE A 375 -6.24 16.56 -3.85
C PHE A 375 -5.70 15.33 -4.57
N HIS A 376 -6.56 14.34 -4.75
CA HIS A 376 -6.43 13.25 -5.72
C HIS A 376 -7.60 13.32 -6.68
N ASP A 377 -7.38 13.17 -7.97
CA ASP A 377 -8.47 13.14 -8.97
C ASP A 377 -9.51 14.27 -8.78
N GLY A 378 -9.01 15.47 -8.40
CA GLY A 378 -9.84 16.65 -8.13
C GLY A 378 -10.65 16.62 -6.81
N ARG A 379 -10.40 15.66 -5.92
CA ARG A 379 -11.11 15.46 -4.64
C ARG A 379 -10.18 15.55 -3.44
N LEU A 380 -10.67 16.14 -2.35
CA LEU A 380 -9.92 16.36 -1.11
C LEU A 380 -9.49 15.04 -0.47
N GLY A 381 -8.19 14.76 -0.45
CA GLY A 381 -7.59 13.58 0.19
C GLY A 381 -6.89 13.90 1.51
N CYS A 382 -6.39 15.13 1.66
CA CYS A 382 -5.69 15.54 2.88
C CYS A 382 -5.89 17.02 3.22
N VAL A 383 -5.94 17.34 4.51
CA VAL A 383 -5.93 18.71 5.04
C VAL A 383 -4.75 18.85 5.99
N ALA A 384 -3.88 19.83 5.73
CA ALA A 384 -2.81 20.23 6.65
C ALA A 384 -3.21 21.54 7.35
N ALA A 385 -3.20 21.55 8.69
CA ALA A 385 -3.48 22.75 9.48
C ALA A 385 -2.17 23.44 9.88
N ASP A 386 -1.99 24.70 9.52
CA ASP A 386 -0.77 25.45 9.83
C ASP A 386 -0.62 25.65 11.35
N ALA A 387 0.57 25.35 11.88
CA ALA A 387 0.83 25.41 13.32
C ALA A 387 0.85 26.84 13.86
N LEU A 388 1.13 27.84 13.03
CA LEU A 388 1.24 29.26 13.39
C LEU A 388 -0.10 29.99 13.22
N THR A 389 -0.80 29.79 12.11
CA THR A 389 -1.99 30.58 11.74
C THR A 389 -3.27 29.76 11.59
N GLY A 390 -3.14 28.44 11.45
CA GLY A 390 -4.26 27.55 11.18
C GLY A 390 -5.24 27.37 12.34
N PRO A 391 -6.35 26.66 12.09
CA PRO A 391 -7.37 26.41 13.09
C PRO A 391 -6.83 25.55 14.22
N GLN A 392 -7.39 25.74 15.41
CA GLN A 392 -7.19 24.81 16.51
C GLN A 392 -8.05 23.57 16.24
N VAL A 393 -7.45 22.54 15.66
CA VAL A 393 -8.15 21.28 15.44
C VAL A 393 -8.08 20.43 16.70
N ARG A 394 -9.22 19.84 17.09
CA ARG A 394 -9.35 18.95 18.24
C ARG A 394 -9.78 17.56 17.82
N LEU A 395 -9.21 16.56 18.49
CA LEU A 395 -9.75 15.20 18.53
C LEU A 395 -10.38 15.01 19.91
N ASP A 396 -11.68 14.77 19.94
CA ASP A 396 -12.52 14.94 21.13
C ASP A 396 -12.35 16.35 21.74
N ALA A 397 -11.78 16.43 22.95
CA ALA A 397 -11.49 17.68 23.64
C ALA A 397 -10.03 18.15 23.51
N ALA A 398 -9.12 17.30 23.03
CA ALA A 398 -7.69 17.59 23.05
C ALA A 398 -7.24 18.35 21.79
N PRO A 399 -6.42 19.40 21.93
CA PRO A 399 -5.88 20.15 20.80
C PRO A 399 -4.78 19.35 20.09
N LEU A 400 -4.79 19.40 18.75
CA LEU A 400 -3.78 18.77 17.90
C LEU A 400 -2.89 19.77 17.15
N THR A 401 -3.43 20.94 16.77
CA THR A 401 -2.65 21.99 16.10
C THR A 401 -1.89 22.84 17.12
N GLY A 402 -0.65 23.25 16.81
CA GLY A 402 0.08 24.24 17.60
C GLY A 402 0.50 23.76 19.00
N CYS A 403 0.61 22.46 19.24
CA CYS A 403 0.96 21.86 20.52
C CYS A 403 2.43 21.39 20.53
N ALA A 404 2.94 20.98 21.70
CA ALA A 404 4.24 20.32 21.78
C ALA A 404 4.17 18.92 21.13
N PRO A 405 5.01 18.60 20.11
CA PRO A 405 4.93 17.33 19.39
C PRO A 405 4.99 16.08 20.29
N SER A 406 5.91 16.05 21.26
CA SER A 406 6.06 14.93 22.19
C SER A 406 4.80 14.67 23.02
N HIS A 407 4.12 15.71 23.50
CA HIS A 407 2.90 15.54 24.29
C HIS A 407 1.72 15.06 23.44
N VAL A 408 1.64 15.49 22.18
CA VAL A 408 0.59 15.01 21.25
C VAL A 408 0.85 13.55 20.89
N GLU A 409 2.10 13.20 20.62
CA GLU A 409 2.52 11.82 20.35
C GLU A 409 2.22 10.92 21.56
N ASP A 410 2.75 11.25 22.74
CA ASP A 410 2.52 10.47 23.97
C ASP A 410 1.03 10.25 24.21
N TRP A 411 0.21 11.30 24.03
CA TRP A 411 -1.23 11.22 24.22
C TRP A 411 -1.94 10.34 23.17
N LEU A 412 -1.51 10.39 21.91
CA LEU A 412 -2.09 9.58 20.83
C LEU A 412 -1.63 8.13 20.88
N VAL A 413 -0.36 7.85 21.23
CA VAL A 413 0.18 6.49 21.35
C VAL A 413 -0.63 5.67 22.34
N HIS A 414 -1.01 6.26 23.48
CA HIS A 414 -1.86 5.60 24.48
C HIS A 414 -3.32 5.40 24.04
N ARG A 415 -3.75 6.08 22.97
CA ARG A 415 -5.09 5.95 22.37
C ARG A 415 -5.11 5.03 21.17
N THR A 416 -3.94 4.61 20.66
CA THR A 416 -3.88 3.62 19.58
C THR A 416 -4.54 2.33 20.07
N THR A 417 -5.71 2.05 19.49
CA THR A 417 -6.50 0.87 19.89
C THR A 417 -6.05 -0.38 19.12
N ARG A 418 -5.28 -0.18 18.04
CA ARG A 418 -4.82 -1.22 17.14
C ARG A 418 -3.28 -1.33 17.19
N PRO A 419 -2.73 -2.49 17.59
CA PRO A 419 -1.30 -2.73 17.51
C PRO A 419 -0.77 -2.50 16.09
N GLY A 420 0.29 -1.70 15.95
CA GLY A 420 0.89 -1.37 14.66
C GLY A 420 0.22 -0.22 13.89
N SER A 421 -0.77 0.47 14.47
CA SER A 421 -1.34 1.66 13.83
C SER A 421 -0.43 2.89 13.89
N LEU A 422 0.54 2.89 14.81
CA LEU A 422 1.63 3.86 14.83
C LEU A 422 2.73 3.43 13.86
N ALA A 423 2.97 4.24 12.85
CA ALA A 423 4.14 4.22 12.00
C ALA A 423 4.92 5.54 12.14
N TYR A 424 6.13 5.58 11.61
CA TYR A 424 6.91 6.81 11.55
C TYR A 424 7.20 7.18 10.12
N SER A 425 7.15 8.48 9.90
CA SER A 425 7.50 9.09 8.65
C SER A 425 9.02 8.97 8.40
N VAL A 426 9.51 9.08 7.16
CA VAL A 426 10.95 9.17 6.85
C VAL A 426 11.59 10.39 7.53
N ALA A 427 10.80 11.45 7.74
CA ALA A 427 11.21 12.63 8.53
C ALA A 427 11.07 12.41 10.05
N GLY A 428 10.65 11.23 10.49
CA GLY A 428 10.48 10.87 11.90
C GLY A 428 9.16 11.36 12.51
N ASP A 429 8.19 11.81 11.71
CA ASP A 429 6.89 12.26 12.21
C ASP A 429 5.99 11.05 12.55
N PRO A 430 5.29 11.00 13.70
CA PRO A 430 4.41 9.87 13.99
C PRO A 430 3.14 9.91 13.13
N VAL A 431 2.77 8.74 12.62
CA VAL A 431 1.62 8.49 11.74
C VAL A 431 0.70 7.49 12.41
N PHE A 432 -0.53 7.91 12.68
CA PHE A 432 -1.58 7.13 13.31
C PHE A 432 -2.57 6.67 12.24
N ALA A 433 -2.26 5.51 11.67
CA ALA A 433 -2.98 4.96 10.53
C ALA A 433 -4.46 4.75 10.86
N ASP A 434 -4.79 4.29 12.07
CA ASP A 434 -6.15 4.05 12.56
C ASP A 434 -7.01 5.31 12.70
N LEU A 435 -6.37 6.47 12.78
CA LEU A 435 -7.04 7.77 12.85
C LEU A 435 -7.01 8.53 11.53
N GLY A 436 -6.15 8.13 10.57
CA GLY A 436 -5.88 8.95 9.39
C GLY A 436 -5.19 10.27 9.76
N LEU A 437 -4.18 10.20 10.63
CA LEU A 437 -3.55 11.39 11.21
C LEU A 437 -2.03 11.25 11.17
N ALA A 438 -1.32 12.24 10.64
CA ALA A 438 0.12 12.38 10.79
C ALA A 438 0.46 13.67 11.55
N ILE A 439 1.32 13.59 12.55
CA ILE A 439 1.70 14.73 13.38
C ILE A 439 3.05 15.26 12.91
N ARG A 440 3.02 16.19 11.96
CA ARG A 440 4.22 16.88 11.54
C ARG A 440 4.61 17.99 12.49
N SER A 441 5.86 18.38 12.43
CA SER A 441 6.41 19.50 13.19
C SER A 441 6.66 20.73 12.30
N GLN A 442 6.31 21.91 12.80
CA GLN A 442 6.60 23.19 12.16
C GLN A 442 7.31 24.11 13.16
N ARG A 443 8.39 24.74 12.70
CA ARG A 443 9.21 25.62 13.53
C ARG A 443 8.59 27.01 13.65
N ALA A 444 8.60 27.57 14.85
CA ALA A 444 8.17 28.92 15.20
C ALA A 444 9.29 29.63 15.97
N GLY A 445 10.33 30.09 15.27
CA GLY A 445 11.53 30.65 15.91
C GLY A 445 12.29 29.57 16.69
N ASP A 446 12.32 29.66 18.02
CA ASP A 446 13.03 28.71 18.88
C ASP A 446 12.15 27.56 19.40
N VAL A 447 10.85 27.57 19.08
CA VAL A 447 9.93 26.48 19.45
C VAL A 447 9.50 25.67 18.24
N VAL A 448 9.11 24.42 18.47
CA VAL A 448 8.57 23.51 17.46
C VAL A 448 7.15 23.13 17.87
N LEU A 449 6.22 23.24 16.93
CA LEU A 449 4.79 23.05 17.17
C LEU A 449 4.22 22.02 16.20
N THR A 450 3.15 21.36 16.60
CA THR A 450 2.45 20.40 15.74
C THR A 450 1.69 21.06 14.59
N ARG A 451 1.94 20.57 13.39
CA ARG A 451 1.23 20.84 12.13
C ARG A 451 0.56 19.54 11.67
N PRO A 452 -0.64 19.21 12.17
CA PRO A 452 -1.28 17.94 11.88
C PRO A 452 -1.74 17.86 10.43
N LEU A 453 -1.58 16.68 9.83
CA LEU A 453 -2.12 16.30 8.53
C LEU A 453 -3.22 15.27 8.74
N PHE A 454 -4.41 15.57 8.25
CA PHE A 454 -5.59 14.72 8.35
C PHE A 454 -5.86 14.09 6.99
N LEU A 455 -6.01 12.77 6.95
CA LEU A 455 -5.93 11.96 5.75
C LEU A 455 -7.20 11.14 5.57
N LEU A 456 -7.60 10.95 4.31
CA LEU A 456 -8.54 9.90 3.93
C LEU A 456 -7.86 8.52 4.05
N HIS A 457 -8.63 7.48 4.36
CA HIS A 457 -8.12 6.12 4.63
C HIS A 457 -7.25 5.55 3.49
N ALA A 458 -7.56 5.88 2.24
CA ALA A 458 -6.82 5.42 1.06
C ALA A 458 -5.43 6.10 0.86
N TRP A 459 -5.07 7.08 1.70
CA TRP A 459 -3.89 7.93 1.55
C TRP A 459 -2.80 7.67 2.60
N LEU A 460 -2.85 6.50 3.25
CA LEU A 460 -1.95 6.15 4.36
C LEU A 460 -0.51 5.83 3.92
N ASP A 461 -0.24 5.62 2.63
CA ASP A 461 1.13 5.66 2.08
C ASP A 461 1.54 7.11 1.76
N LEU A 462 1.70 7.88 2.84
CA LEU A 462 1.92 9.33 2.87
C LEU A 462 2.98 9.86 1.88
N TRP A 463 3.97 9.05 1.53
CA TRP A 463 5.13 9.46 0.73
C TRP A 463 4.82 9.65 -0.74
N HIS A 464 3.93 8.83 -1.28
CA HIS A 464 3.54 8.89 -2.69
C HIS A 464 2.33 9.78 -2.94
N SER A 465 1.52 10.02 -1.89
CA SER A 465 0.28 10.80 -2.01
C SER A 465 0.43 12.29 -1.65
N LEU A 466 1.51 12.71 -0.98
CA LEU A 466 1.72 14.11 -0.64
C LEU A 466 2.78 14.77 -1.54
N PRO A 467 2.52 15.98 -2.09
CA PRO A 467 3.47 16.74 -2.89
C PRO A 467 4.80 16.94 -2.15
N SER A 468 5.91 16.89 -2.88
CA SER A 468 7.25 17.15 -2.33
C SER A 468 7.37 18.50 -1.60
N ALA A 469 6.54 19.48 -1.96
CA ALA A 469 6.42 20.76 -1.28
C ALA A 469 5.98 20.63 0.19
N GLU A 470 5.20 19.61 0.55
CA GLU A 470 4.89 19.34 1.95
C GLU A 470 6.16 18.97 2.71
N TRP A 471 6.99 18.11 2.16
CA TRP A 471 8.19 17.60 2.82
C TRP A 471 9.33 18.63 2.90
N ASN A 472 9.34 19.62 2.01
CA ASN A 472 10.41 20.61 1.86
C ASN A 472 10.11 21.99 2.46
N CYS A 473 8.95 22.20 3.10
CA CYS A 473 8.68 23.44 3.84
C CYS A 473 9.61 23.52 5.07
N SER A 474 10.71 24.25 4.89
CA SER A 474 11.69 24.60 5.94
C SER A 474 11.29 25.85 6.69
#